data_AF-A0A1F4DZJ8-F1
#
_entry.id   AF-A0A1F4DZJ8-F1
#
_cell.length_a   1.000
_cell.length_b   1.000
_cell.length_c   1.000
_cell.angle_alpha   90.00
_cell.angle_beta   90.00
_cell.angle_gamma   90.00
#
_symmetry.space_group_name_H-M   'P 1'
#
loop_
_entity.id
_entity.type
_entity.pdbx_description
1 polymer ?
#
loop_
_entity_poly.entity_id
_entity_poly.type
_entity_poly.pdbx_seq_one_letter_code
_entity_poly.pdbx_strand_id
1 'polypeptide(L)'
;MAATAFAGPVAAADATAPDTPEIAKAKYLWSQSPHGKLLERILPPAIEPRELPEPRAEGARLTARYCVQCHYLPNPQMHTAAKWKPIVERMVWRMQGKGNLGELMKEMMADIRAPSEPEIAVLTRYLQKHGQKEIDPGHPALTSTAGQMFSIACSQCHALPDPRRHSAREWPAVVERMKRHMTWANVVVGVSELRTLPELKTEEIVRFLQRYARAGPKIK
;
A
#
# COMPACT_ATOMS: atom_id res chain seq x y z
N MET A 1 -50.12 -0.05 15.58
CA MET A 1 -49.31 -1.19 15.12
C MET A 1 -47.91 -0.69 14.82
N ALA A 2 -46.96 -0.96 15.71
CA ALA A 2 -45.55 -0.57 15.57
C ALA A 2 -44.76 -1.77 15.01
N ALA A 3 -44.08 -1.59 13.89
CA ALA A 3 -43.20 -2.59 13.31
C ALA A 3 -41.75 -2.22 13.62
N THR A 4 -41.16 -2.91 14.60
CA THR A 4 -39.73 -2.89 14.91
C THR A 4 -38.99 -3.78 13.91
N ALA A 5 -38.18 -3.19 13.03
CA ALA A 5 -37.26 -3.94 12.19
C ALA A 5 -35.95 -4.18 12.95
N PHE A 6 -35.71 -5.44 13.34
CA PHE A 6 -34.42 -5.88 13.86
C PHE A 6 -33.42 -5.99 12.69
N ALA A 7 -32.42 -5.12 12.67
CA ALA A 7 -31.25 -5.30 11.82
C ALA A 7 -30.38 -6.42 12.42
N GLY A 8 -30.29 -7.55 11.71
CA GLY A 8 -29.39 -8.65 12.05
C GLY A 8 -27.92 -8.25 11.91
N PRO A 9 -26.99 -9.01 12.51
CA PRO A 9 -25.58 -8.65 12.54
C PRO A 9 -24.98 -8.75 11.13
N VAL A 10 -24.22 -7.75 10.73
CA VAL A 10 -23.35 -7.80 9.54
C VAL A 10 -22.24 -8.81 9.85
N ALA A 11 -22.28 -9.95 9.17
CA ALA A 11 -21.23 -10.95 9.24
C ALA A 11 -19.87 -10.32 8.89
N ALA A 12 -18.90 -10.47 9.78
CA ALA A 12 -17.51 -10.19 9.49
C ALA A 12 -17.09 -11.07 8.31
N ALA A 13 -16.61 -10.45 7.23
CA ALA A 13 -16.08 -11.18 6.09
C ALA A 13 -14.85 -11.96 6.54
N ASP A 14 -14.96 -13.28 6.49
CA ASP A 14 -13.89 -14.23 6.78
C ASP A 14 -12.67 -13.99 5.89
N ALA A 15 -11.48 -14.05 6.51
CA ALA A 15 -10.19 -13.71 5.92
C ALA A 15 -9.58 -14.83 5.05
N THR A 16 -10.39 -15.60 4.32
CA THR A 16 -9.90 -16.73 3.49
C THR A 16 -10.67 -16.85 2.18
N ALA A 17 -10.66 -15.81 1.37
CA ALA A 17 -10.98 -16.00 -0.05
C ALA A 17 -9.77 -16.60 -0.77
N PRO A 18 -9.96 -17.54 -1.72
CA PRO A 18 -8.84 -18.06 -2.50
C PRO A 18 -8.18 -16.93 -3.29
N ASP A 19 -6.85 -16.89 -3.25
CA ASP A 19 -6.03 -16.00 -4.06
C ASP A 19 -6.42 -16.10 -5.55
N THR A 20 -6.29 -15.02 -6.31
CA THR A 20 -6.41 -15.14 -7.76
C THR A 20 -5.31 -16.08 -8.28
N PRO A 21 -5.52 -16.80 -9.40
CA PRO A 21 -4.55 -17.76 -9.92
C PRO A 21 -3.13 -17.20 -10.06
N GLU A 22 -3.00 -15.92 -10.39
CA GLU A 22 -1.74 -15.20 -10.52
C GLU A 22 -1.00 -15.04 -9.18
N ILE A 23 -1.72 -14.73 -8.09
CA ILE A 23 -1.14 -14.58 -6.75
C ILE A 23 -0.74 -15.93 -6.19
N ALA A 24 -1.60 -16.95 -6.33
CA ALA A 24 -1.28 -18.31 -5.90
C ALA A 24 -0.03 -18.84 -6.62
N LYS A 25 0.04 -18.62 -7.95
CA LYS A 25 1.21 -18.98 -8.75
C LYS A 25 2.46 -18.24 -8.28
N ALA A 26 2.37 -16.93 -8.02
CA ALA A 26 3.51 -16.15 -7.55
C ALA A 26 4.03 -16.63 -6.19
N LYS A 27 3.13 -16.83 -5.21
CA LYS A 27 3.47 -17.37 -3.89
C LYS A 27 4.15 -18.74 -4.01
N TYR A 28 3.63 -19.60 -4.88
CA TYR A 28 4.26 -20.88 -5.18
C TYR A 28 5.69 -20.69 -5.72
N LEU A 29 5.89 -19.85 -6.74
CA LEU A 29 7.23 -19.58 -7.29
C LEU A 29 8.19 -18.99 -6.25
N TRP A 30 7.72 -18.09 -5.38
CA TRP A 30 8.52 -17.58 -4.28
C TRP A 30 8.94 -18.70 -3.34
N SER A 31 8.04 -19.61 -2.97
CA SER A 31 8.36 -20.74 -2.10
C SER A 31 9.43 -21.68 -2.67
N GLN A 32 9.56 -21.73 -4.00
CA GLN A 32 10.55 -22.56 -4.69
C GLN A 32 11.88 -21.82 -4.93
N SER A 33 11.90 -20.49 -4.83
CA SER A 33 13.09 -19.69 -5.10
C SER A 33 13.99 -19.55 -3.87
N PRO A 34 15.32 -19.69 -4.00
CA PRO A 34 16.28 -19.35 -2.94
C PRO A 34 16.14 -17.90 -2.44
N HIS A 35 15.57 -17.01 -3.27
CA HIS A 35 15.37 -15.59 -2.98
C HIS A 35 13.92 -15.22 -2.65
N GLY A 36 13.01 -16.20 -2.55
CA GLY A 36 11.59 -15.96 -2.34
C GLY A 36 11.24 -15.15 -1.09
N LYS A 37 11.92 -15.42 0.03
CA LYS A 37 11.72 -14.65 1.28
C LYS A 37 12.12 -13.18 1.16
N LEU A 38 13.10 -12.87 0.32
CA LEU A 38 13.49 -11.48 0.04
C LEU A 38 12.40 -10.77 -0.74
N LEU A 39 11.91 -11.43 -1.80
CA LEU A 39 10.83 -10.97 -2.68
C LEU A 39 9.52 -10.71 -1.90
N GLU A 40 9.12 -11.68 -1.09
CA GLU A 40 7.91 -11.60 -0.25
C GLU A 40 7.94 -10.40 0.72
N ARG A 41 9.12 -10.01 1.20
CA ARG A 41 9.28 -8.93 2.18
C ARG A 41 9.31 -7.52 1.57
N ILE A 42 9.36 -7.38 0.25
CA ILE A 42 9.44 -6.07 -0.41
C ILE A 42 8.20 -5.22 -0.11
N LEU A 43 7.01 -5.83 -0.11
CA LEU A 43 5.75 -5.17 0.25
C LEU A 43 4.91 -6.08 1.15
N PRO A 44 4.20 -5.53 2.14
CA PRO A 44 3.24 -6.30 2.94
C PRO A 44 2.01 -6.70 2.11
N PRO A 45 1.30 -7.77 2.51
CA PRO A 45 0.00 -8.12 1.92
C PRO A 45 -1.04 -7.05 2.27
N ALA A 46 -1.25 -6.09 1.36
CA ALA A 46 -2.02 -4.89 1.64
C ALA A 46 -3.37 -4.80 0.90
N ILE A 47 -3.50 -5.47 -0.26
CA ILE A 47 -4.67 -5.36 -1.14
C ILE A 47 -4.76 -6.57 -2.06
N GLU A 48 -5.97 -7.04 -2.31
CA GLU A 48 -6.27 -8.09 -3.28
C GLU A 48 -6.71 -7.51 -4.64
N PRO A 49 -6.59 -8.25 -5.76
CA PRO A 49 -6.95 -7.76 -7.09
C PRO A 49 -8.39 -7.24 -7.21
N ARG A 50 -9.32 -7.84 -6.47
CA ARG A 50 -10.73 -7.42 -6.42
C ARG A 50 -10.97 -6.08 -5.71
N GLU A 51 -10.02 -5.68 -4.86
CA GLU A 51 -10.07 -4.44 -4.08
C GLU A 51 -9.39 -3.28 -4.82
N LEU A 52 -8.68 -3.57 -5.92
CA LEU A 52 -8.14 -2.54 -6.80
C LEU A 52 -9.27 -1.63 -7.33
N PRO A 53 -9.04 -0.32 -7.46
CA PRO A 53 -9.98 0.58 -8.12
C PRO A 53 -10.29 0.11 -9.54
N GLU A 54 -11.56 0.09 -9.94
CA GLU A 54 -11.96 -0.42 -11.26
C GLU A 54 -11.36 -1.81 -11.57
N PRO A 55 -11.64 -2.84 -10.75
CA PRO A 55 -10.88 -4.10 -10.75
C PRO A 55 -11.02 -4.92 -12.05
N ARG A 56 -12.00 -4.58 -12.88
CA ARG A 56 -12.23 -5.20 -14.20
C ARG A 56 -11.56 -4.43 -15.35
N ALA A 57 -11.01 -3.25 -15.10
CA ALA A 57 -10.29 -2.47 -16.09
C ALA A 57 -8.97 -3.15 -16.46
N GLU A 58 -8.52 -2.93 -17.69
CA GLU A 58 -7.29 -3.56 -18.17
C GLU A 58 -6.07 -3.21 -17.31
N GLY A 59 -5.94 -1.96 -16.88
CA GLY A 59 -4.84 -1.54 -16.01
C GLY A 59 -4.82 -2.25 -14.64
N ALA A 60 -5.99 -2.56 -14.06
CA ALA A 60 -6.07 -3.33 -12.82
C ALA A 60 -5.59 -4.77 -13.04
N ARG A 61 -6.02 -5.39 -14.14
CA ARG A 61 -5.60 -6.74 -14.52
C ARG A 61 -4.10 -6.83 -14.80
N LEU A 62 -3.53 -5.85 -15.50
CA LEU A 62 -2.08 -5.79 -15.74
C LEU A 62 -1.31 -5.58 -14.44
N THR A 63 -1.84 -4.77 -13.52
CA THR A 63 -1.23 -4.57 -12.18
C THR A 63 -1.18 -5.90 -11.43
N ALA A 64 -2.29 -6.63 -11.38
CA ALA A 64 -2.35 -7.95 -10.75
C ALA A 64 -1.47 -8.98 -11.47
N ARG A 65 -1.41 -8.96 -12.81
CA ARG A 65 -0.61 -9.90 -13.60
C ARG A 65 0.89 -9.74 -13.39
N TYR A 66 1.38 -8.50 -13.41
CA TYR A 66 2.82 -8.25 -13.46
C TYR A 66 3.45 -8.02 -12.09
N CYS A 67 2.82 -7.20 -11.25
CA CYS A 67 3.43 -6.77 -9.99
C CYS A 67 3.53 -7.91 -8.97
N VAL A 68 2.55 -8.83 -8.99
CA VAL A 68 2.52 -9.95 -8.05
C VAL A 68 3.60 -10.98 -8.33
N GLN A 69 4.31 -10.93 -9.46
CA GLN A 69 5.34 -11.92 -9.77
C GLN A 69 6.52 -11.85 -8.79
N CYS A 70 6.78 -10.68 -8.18
CA CYS A 70 7.96 -10.45 -7.34
C CYS A 70 7.65 -10.04 -5.89
N HIS A 71 6.46 -9.51 -5.60
CA HIS A 71 6.08 -9.08 -4.25
C HIS A 71 4.55 -9.02 -4.13
N TYR A 72 4.02 -8.84 -2.93
CA TYR A 72 2.57 -8.62 -2.76
C TYR A 72 2.07 -7.41 -3.58
N LEU A 73 0.79 -7.42 -3.94
CA LEU A 73 0.21 -6.44 -4.85
C LEU A 73 0.36 -5.00 -4.31
N PRO A 74 0.94 -4.06 -5.09
CA PRO A 74 1.00 -2.67 -4.66
C PRO A 74 -0.39 -2.03 -4.75
N ASN A 75 -0.75 -1.25 -3.72
CA ASN A 75 -1.94 -0.41 -3.77
C ASN A 75 -1.63 0.84 -4.63
N PRO A 76 -2.41 1.18 -5.68
CA PRO A 76 -2.21 2.40 -6.47
C PRO A 76 -2.16 3.69 -5.63
N GLN A 77 -2.71 3.65 -4.42
CA GLN A 77 -2.76 4.76 -3.48
C GLN A 77 -1.56 4.81 -2.53
N MET A 78 -0.46 4.08 -2.79
CA MET A 78 0.79 4.26 -2.05
C MET A 78 1.67 5.38 -2.63
N HIS A 79 1.49 5.74 -3.90
CA HIS A 79 2.27 6.81 -4.52
C HIS A 79 1.35 7.82 -5.18
N THR A 80 1.85 9.05 -5.31
CA THR A 80 1.17 10.07 -6.12
C THR A 80 1.20 9.70 -7.59
N ALA A 81 0.28 10.28 -8.36
CA ALA A 81 0.25 10.10 -9.81
C ALA A 81 1.62 10.40 -10.47
N ALA A 82 2.27 11.49 -10.08
CA ALA A 82 3.58 11.87 -10.64
C ALA A 82 4.68 10.83 -10.34
N LYS A 83 4.63 10.16 -9.19
CA LYS A 83 5.63 9.16 -8.77
C LYS A 83 5.49 7.82 -9.50
N TRP A 84 4.31 7.48 -10.04
CA TRP A 84 4.08 6.16 -10.61
C TRP A 84 4.89 5.86 -11.88
N LYS A 85 5.04 6.83 -12.78
CA LYS A 85 5.82 6.63 -14.02
C LYS A 85 7.26 6.15 -13.76
N PRO A 86 8.10 6.89 -13.01
CA PRO A 86 9.48 6.44 -12.76
C PRO A 86 9.56 5.13 -11.95
N ILE A 87 8.52 4.82 -11.16
CA ILE A 87 8.45 3.55 -10.42
C ILE A 87 8.20 2.38 -11.37
N VAL A 88 7.21 2.52 -12.28
CA VAL A 88 6.93 1.50 -13.31
C VAL A 88 8.16 1.27 -14.18
N GLU A 89 8.80 2.33 -14.67
CA GLU A 89 10.03 2.24 -15.48
C GLU A 89 11.12 1.46 -14.75
N ARG A 90 11.35 1.76 -13.47
CA ARG A 90 12.30 1.03 -12.63
C ARG A 90 11.92 -0.43 -12.43
N MET A 91 10.64 -0.75 -12.24
CA MET A 91 10.18 -2.13 -12.08
C MET A 91 10.36 -2.91 -13.37
N VAL A 92 9.95 -2.35 -14.52
CA VAL A 92 10.16 -2.98 -15.83
C VAL A 92 11.64 -3.24 -16.09
N TRP A 93 12.51 -2.27 -15.78
CA TRP A 93 13.96 -2.45 -15.88
C TRP A 93 14.46 -3.62 -15.04
N ARG A 94 13.97 -3.78 -13.80
CA ARG A 94 14.27 -4.94 -12.93
C ARG A 94 13.73 -6.25 -13.49
N MET A 95 12.49 -6.26 -13.95
CA MET A 95 11.86 -7.44 -14.56
C MET A 95 12.61 -7.93 -15.81
N GLN A 96 13.38 -7.06 -16.47
CA GLN A 96 14.28 -7.42 -17.57
C GLN A 96 15.65 -7.94 -17.08
N GLY A 97 15.79 -8.28 -15.80
CA GLY A 97 17.05 -8.75 -15.20
C GLY A 97 18.11 -7.65 -15.04
N LYS A 98 17.75 -6.37 -15.21
CA LYS A 98 18.69 -5.24 -15.09
C LYS A 98 18.61 -4.63 -13.69
N GLY A 99 19.73 -4.19 -13.14
CA GLY A 99 19.76 -3.87 -11.71
C GLY A 99 21.11 -3.39 -11.22
N ASN A 100 21.11 -2.83 -10.01
CA ASN A 100 22.34 -2.63 -9.24
C ASN A 100 22.86 -3.94 -8.60
N LEU A 101 22.18 -5.07 -8.80
CA LEU A 101 22.58 -6.39 -8.30
C LEU A 101 23.31 -7.26 -9.36
N GLY A 102 23.59 -6.72 -10.56
CA GLY A 102 24.36 -7.44 -11.58
C GLY A 102 23.74 -8.78 -11.98
N GLU A 103 24.55 -9.83 -12.07
CA GLU A 103 24.12 -11.20 -12.42
C GLU A 103 23.05 -11.76 -11.49
N LEU A 104 23.08 -11.41 -10.20
CA LEU A 104 22.05 -11.83 -9.25
C LEU A 104 20.66 -11.32 -9.66
N MET A 105 20.57 -10.12 -10.25
CA MET A 105 19.28 -9.62 -10.74
C MET A 105 18.76 -10.47 -11.90
N LYS A 106 19.63 -10.90 -12.81
CA LYS A 106 19.23 -11.75 -13.94
C LYS A 106 18.74 -13.10 -13.46
N GLU A 107 19.44 -13.70 -12.50
CA GLU A 107 19.05 -14.97 -11.88
C GLU A 107 17.70 -14.85 -11.18
N MET A 108 17.53 -13.86 -10.31
CA MET A 108 16.28 -13.65 -9.58
C MET A 108 15.08 -13.41 -10.50
N MET A 109 15.29 -12.81 -11.67
CA MET A 109 14.24 -12.39 -12.59
C MET A 109 14.05 -13.33 -13.78
N ALA A 110 14.75 -14.47 -13.82
CA ALA A 110 14.76 -15.38 -14.98
C ALA A 110 13.35 -15.86 -15.40
N ASP A 111 12.47 -16.11 -14.43
CA ASP A 111 11.09 -16.56 -14.65
C ASP A 111 10.06 -15.42 -14.66
N ILE A 112 10.51 -14.17 -14.61
CA ILE A 112 9.66 -12.98 -14.52
C ILE A 112 9.38 -12.44 -15.91
N ARG A 113 8.10 -12.23 -16.22
CA ARG A 113 7.68 -11.65 -17.50
C ARG A 113 7.55 -10.14 -17.37
N ALA A 114 8.29 -9.39 -18.18
CA ALA A 114 8.11 -7.94 -18.33
C ALA A 114 6.90 -7.62 -19.24
N PRO A 115 6.18 -6.51 -18.99
CA PRO A 115 5.13 -6.01 -19.89
C PRO A 115 5.71 -5.48 -21.20
N SER A 116 4.90 -5.52 -22.27
CA SER A 116 5.19 -4.84 -23.53
C SER A 116 4.99 -3.32 -23.44
N GLU A 117 5.53 -2.54 -24.38
CA GLU A 117 5.37 -1.08 -24.40
C GLU A 117 3.89 -0.60 -24.34
N PRO A 118 2.94 -1.18 -25.10
CA PRO A 118 1.53 -0.83 -24.95
C PRO A 118 0.97 -1.14 -23.55
N GLU A 119 1.37 -2.26 -22.95
CA GLU A 119 0.94 -2.64 -21.60
C GLU A 119 1.54 -1.73 -20.53
N ILE A 120 2.81 -1.31 -20.66
CA ILE A 120 3.46 -0.33 -19.79
C ILE A 120 2.66 0.98 -19.79
N ALA A 121 2.21 1.43 -20.98
CA ALA A 121 1.43 2.65 -21.10
C ALA A 121 0.06 2.52 -20.42
N VAL A 122 -0.63 1.38 -20.54
CA VAL A 122 -1.92 1.12 -19.86
C VAL A 122 -1.73 1.04 -18.34
N LEU A 123 -0.73 0.28 -17.88
CA LEU A 123 -0.39 0.12 -16.46
C LEU A 123 -0.08 1.48 -15.81
N THR A 124 0.78 2.27 -16.45
CA THR A 124 1.19 3.59 -15.95
C THR A 124 -0.01 4.52 -15.83
N ARG A 125 -0.85 4.63 -16.88
CA ARG A 125 -2.05 5.47 -16.84
C ARG A 125 -3.00 5.06 -15.72
N TYR A 126 -3.19 3.77 -15.51
CA TYR A 126 -4.05 3.25 -14.46
C TYR A 126 -3.53 3.60 -13.06
N LEU A 127 -2.26 3.34 -12.78
CA LEU A 127 -1.63 3.69 -11.50
C LEU A 127 -1.65 5.20 -11.25
N GLN A 128 -1.43 6.01 -12.29
CA GLN A 128 -1.52 7.46 -12.21
C GLN A 128 -2.94 7.93 -11.88
N LYS A 129 -3.96 7.40 -12.58
CA LYS A 129 -5.37 7.73 -12.36
C LYS A 129 -5.82 7.46 -10.93
N HIS A 130 -5.30 6.38 -10.34
CA HIS A 130 -5.68 5.94 -8.99
C HIS A 130 -4.65 6.27 -7.91
N GLY A 131 -3.68 7.12 -8.25
CA GLY A 131 -2.63 7.61 -7.34
C GLY A 131 -3.19 8.32 -6.11
N GLN A 132 -2.39 8.31 -5.03
CA GLN A 132 -2.70 9.03 -3.81
C GLN A 132 -2.64 10.55 -4.01
N LYS A 133 -3.50 11.27 -3.26
CA LYS A 133 -3.32 12.70 -3.00
C LYS A 133 -2.50 12.89 -1.73
N GLU A 134 -1.37 13.57 -1.86
CA GLU A 134 -0.57 13.96 -0.70
C GLU A 134 -1.24 15.14 0.03
N ILE A 135 -0.99 15.24 1.34
CA ILE A 135 -1.23 16.50 2.04
C ILE A 135 -0.37 17.59 1.40
N ASP A 136 -0.91 18.80 1.30
CA ASP A 136 -0.14 19.96 0.85
C ASP A 136 1.09 20.15 1.77
N PRO A 137 2.33 20.14 1.24
CA PRO A 137 3.53 20.39 2.03
C PRO A 137 3.50 21.73 2.77
N GLY A 138 2.75 22.72 2.26
CA GLY A 138 2.54 24.02 2.90
C GLY A 138 1.43 24.04 3.96
N HIS A 139 0.76 22.92 4.22
CA HIS A 139 -0.37 22.88 5.14
C HIS A 139 0.07 23.23 6.58
N PRO A 140 -0.51 24.28 7.22
CA PRO A 140 -0.05 24.76 8.53
C PRO A 140 -0.04 23.70 9.62
N ALA A 141 -0.93 22.70 9.55
CA ALA A 141 -0.94 21.60 10.51
C ALA A 141 0.39 20.81 10.58
N LEU A 142 1.16 20.76 9.49
CA LEU A 142 2.43 20.04 9.43
C LEU A 142 3.53 20.68 10.28
N THR A 143 3.39 21.96 10.65
CA THR A 143 4.37 22.66 11.51
C THR A 143 4.20 22.34 12.99
N SER A 144 3.04 21.80 13.39
CA SER A 144 2.80 21.36 14.77
C SER A 144 3.60 20.10 15.11
N THR A 145 3.88 19.87 16.39
CA THR A 145 4.54 18.63 16.85
C THR A 145 3.79 17.38 16.36
N ALA A 146 2.46 17.36 16.45
CA ALA A 146 1.65 16.24 15.98
C ALA A 146 1.75 16.05 14.44
N GLY A 147 1.82 17.14 13.68
CA GLY A 147 2.02 17.11 12.23
C GLY A 147 3.41 16.61 11.82
N GLN A 148 4.45 16.95 12.58
CA GLN A 148 5.79 16.43 12.38
C GLN A 148 5.87 14.93 12.67
N MET A 149 5.24 14.47 13.77
CA MET A 149 5.15 13.04 14.10
C MET A 149 4.41 12.26 13.01
N PHE A 150 3.28 12.79 12.54
CA PHE A 150 2.55 12.23 11.40
C PHE A 150 3.43 12.15 10.15
N SER A 151 4.14 13.23 9.80
CA SER A 151 5.04 13.26 8.64
C SER A 151 6.10 12.17 8.74
N ILE A 152 6.84 12.14 9.84
CA ILE A 152 7.94 11.19 10.08
C ILE A 152 7.44 9.74 10.05
N ALA A 153 6.26 9.46 10.61
CA ALA A 153 5.71 8.12 10.65
C ALA A 153 5.20 7.66 9.27
N CYS A 154 4.38 8.48 8.63
CA CYS A 154 3.60 8.07 7.46
C CYS A 154 4.35 8.23 6.14
N SER A 155 5.47 8.98 6.09
CA SER A 155 6.27 9.14 4.86
C SER A 155 7.41 8.11 4.73
N GLN A 156 7.53 7.14 5.64
CA GLN A 156 8.65 6.18 5.62
C GLN A 156 8.56 5.20 4.44
N CYS A 157 7.36 4.79 4.08
CA CYS A 157 7.15 3.74 3.08
C CYS A 157 6.47 4.26 1.80
N HIS A 158 5.69 5.34 1.89
CA HIS A 158 4.82 5.78 0.82
C HIS A 158 4.61 7.31 0.86
N ALA A 159 3.84 7.83 -0.11
CA ALA A 159 3.45 9.23 -0.15
C ALA A 159 2.73 9.66 1.15
N LEU A 160 2.96 10.88 1.64
CA LEU A 160 2.34 11.34 2.89
C LEU A 160 0.84 11.63 2.67
N PRO A 161 -0.10 10.86 3.25
CA PRO A 161 -1.51 10.92 2.84
C PRO A 161 -2.20 12.22 3.26
N ASP A 162 -3.10 12.75 2.42
CA ASP A 162 -4.03 13.81 2.86
C ASP A 162 -4.98 13.26 3.95
N PRO A 163 -5.04 13.86 5.16
CA PRO A 163 -5.97 13.45 6.22
C PRO A 163 -7.44 13.45 5.79
N ARG A 164 -7.81 14.18 4.75
CA ARG A 164 -9.18 14.19 4.19
C ARG A 164 -9.52 12.95 3.36
N ARG A 165 -8.59 12.01 3.22
CA ARG A 165 -8.82 10.74 2.51
C ARG A 165 -9.81 9.82 3.24
N HIS A 166 -9.79 9.86 4.57
CA HIS A 166 -10.67 9.08 5.43
C HIS A 166 -11.45 10.00 6.37
N SER A 167 -12.57 9.50 6.88
CA SER A 167 -13.33 10.13 7.96
C SER A 167 -12.62 9.93 9.31
N ALA A 168 -12.98 10.76 10.29
CA ALA A 168 -12.42 10.63 11.65
C ALA A 168 -12.67 9.25 12.28
N ARG A 169 -13.77 8.58 11.91
CA ARG A 169 -14.10 7.24 12.41
C ARG A 169 -13.26 6.14 11.78
N GLU A 170 -12.78 6.34 10.55
CA GLU A 170 -11.98 5.34 9.82
C GLU A 170 -10.49 5.38 10.19
N TRP A 171 -9.97 6.56 10.56
CA TRP A 171 -8.54 6.75 10.83
C TRP A 171 -7.91 5.79 11.85
N PRO A 172 -8.54 5.46 12.98
CA PRO A 172 -7.99 4.48 13.92
C PRO A 172 -7.66 3.14 13.25
N ALA A 173 -8.58 2.59 12.44
CA ALA A 173 -8.37 1.32 11.75
C ALA A 173 -7.27 1.42 10.68
N VAL A 174 -7.14 2.57 10.02
CA VAL A 174 -6.08 2.82 9.02
C VAL A 174 -4.70 2.83 9.68
N VAL A 175 -4.53 3.55 10.80
CA VAL A 175 -3.25 3.62 11.53
C VAL A 175 -2.87 2.26 12.11
N GLU A 176 -3.85 1.49 12.60
CA GLU A 176 -3.61 0.15 13.13
C GLU A 176 -3.15 -0.82 12.03
N ARG A 177 -3.76 -0.75 10.83
CA ARG A 177 -3.26 -1.50 9.66
C ARG A 177 -1.84 -1.07 9.26
N MET A 178 -1.56 0.24 9.25
CA MET A 178 -0.23 0.78 8.96
C MET A 178 0.80 0.23 9.94
N LYS A 179 0.51 0.22 11.24
CA LYS A 179 1.39 -0.32 12.28
C LYS A 179 1.74 -1.79 12.05
N ARG A 180 0.79 -2.62 11.64
CA ARG A 180 1.05 -4.02 11.27
C ARG A 180 1.95 -4.15 10.04
N HIS A 181 1.74 -3.32 9.01
CA HIS A 181 2.59 -3.28 7.82
C HIS A 181 4.02 -2.81 8.12
N MET A 182 4.14 -1.83 9.01
CA MET A 182 5.42 -1.37 9.56
C MET A 182 6.13 -2.52 10.29
N THR A 183 5.41 -3.30 11.09
CA THR A 183 5.95 -4.50 11.77
C THR A 183 6.44 -5.55 10.77
N TRP A 184 5.65 -5.82 9.73
CA TRP A 184 5.99 -6.76 8.66
C TRP A 184 7.31 -6.40 7.96
N ALA A 185 7.51 -5.11 7.67
CA ALA A 185 8.71 -4.63 7.01
C ALA A 185 9.95 -4.58 7.93
N ASN A 186 9.85 -5.04 9.19
CA ASN A 186 10.81 -4.78 10.27
C ASN A 186 11.08 -3.27 10.45
N VAL A 187 10.09 -2.44 10.13
CA VAL A 187 10.08 -1.00 10.33
C VAL A 187 9.19 -0.71 11.54
N VAL A 188 9.54 -1.20 12.73
CA VAL A 188 8.88 -0.77 13.99
C VAL A 188 9.91 -0.20 14.95
N VAL A 189 9.56 0.97 15.45
CA VAL A 189 10.31 1.82 16.37
C VAL A 189 10.32 1.25 17.82
N GLY A 190 11.47 0.67 18.24
CA GLY A 190 12.14 0.73 19.60
C GLY A 190 12.01 -0.43 20.63
N VAL A 191 12.93 -0.74 21.61
CA VAL A 191 14.42 -0.59 21.91
C VAL A 191 14.77 -1.40 23.21
N SER A 192 16.06 -1.63 23.58
CA SER A 192 16.41 -1.91 25.00
C SER A 192 17.63 -1.18 25.60
N GLU A 193 18.81 -1.10 24.97
CA GLU A 193 20.03 -0.61 25.67
C GLU A 193 20.66 0.73 25.21
N LEU A 194 20.37 1.29 24.02
CA LEU A 194 21.00 2.55 23.55
C LEU A 194 20.05 3.43 22.72
N ARG A 195 20.19 4.75 22.92
CA ARG A 195 19.34 5.86 22.45
C ARG A 195 19.05 5.85 20.93
N THR A 196 17.79 6.15 20.60
CA THR A 196 17.21 6.75 19.37
C THR A 196 16.24 5.89 18.55
N LEU A 197 15.10 5.54 19.13
CA LEU A 197 13.87 5.30 18.37
C LEU A 197 12.71 5.94 19.14
N PRO A 198 12.00 6.95 18.58
CA PRO A 198 10.79 7.45 19.21
C PRO A 198 9.69 6.40 19.03
N GLU A 199 9.13 5.92 20.13
CA GLU A 199 7.89 5.15 20.12
C GLU A 199 6.86 5.84 19.20
N LEU A 200 6.28 5.07 18.27
CA LEU A 200 5.20 5.58 17.42
C LEU A 200 3.98 5.86 18.30
N LYS A 201 3.80 7.11 18.74
CA LYS A 201 2.62 7.51 19.52
C LYS A 201 1.39 7.55 18.61
N THR A 202 0.82 6.38 18.38
CA THR A 202 -0.31 6.17 17.47
C THR A 202 -1.51 7.02 17.86
N GLU A 203 -1.70 7.30 19.15
CA GLU A 203 -2.82 8.08 19.67
C GLU A 203 -2.73 9.55 19.22
N GLU A 204 -1.52 10.13 19.19
CA GLU A 204 -1.31 11.49 18.70
C GLU A 204 -1.52 11.60 17.19
N ILE A 205 -1.03 10.61 16.45
CA ILE A 205 -1.21 10.55 14.99
C ILE A 205 -2.69 10.37 14.65
N VAL A 206 -3.40 9.50 15.37
CA VAL A 206 -4.85 9.32 15.21
C VAL A 206 -5.59 10.62 15.52
N ARG A 207 -5.27 11.30 16.64
CA ARG A 207 -5.87 12.61 16.96
C ARG A 207 -5.65 13.65 15.87
N PHE A 208 -4.42 13.73 15.33
CA PHE A 208 -4.08 14.61 14.22
C PHE A 208 -4.93 14.29 12.98
N LEU A 209 -4.96 13.03 12.56
CA LEU A 209 -5.69 12.57 11.39
C LEU A 209 -7.20 12.80 11.53
N GLN A 210 -7.76 12.55 12.72
CA GLN A 210 -9.16 12.80 13.03
C GLN A 210 -9.53 14.28 12.96
N ARG A 211 -8.66 15.16 13.45
CA ARG A 211 -8.87 16.62 13.42
C ARG A 211 -8.96 17.16 12.00
N TYR A 212 -8.13 16.65 11.09
CA TYR A 212 -8.07 17.10 9.70
C TYR A 212 -8.80 16.15 8.73
N ALA A 213 -9.64 15.27 9.27
CA ALA A 213 -10.35 14.26 8.49
C ALA A 213 -11.36 14.85 7.52
N ARG A 214 -11.84 14.02 6.58
CA ARG A 214 -12.99 14.39 5.74
C ARG A 214 -14.18 14.70 6.64
N ALA A 215 -14.77 15.88 6.46
CA ALA A 215 -16.00 16.24 7.14
C ALA A 215 -17.09 15.19 6.84
N GLY A 216 -17.77 14.72 7.88
CA GLY A 216 -18.95 13.87 7.72
C GLY A 216 -20.11 14.64 7.09
N PRO A 217 -21.12 13.94 6.55
CA PRO A 217 -22.35 14.60 6.12
C PRO A 217 -22.94 15.37 7.32
N LYS A 218 -23.23 16.65 7.13
CA LYS A 218 -23.96 17.44 8.13
C LYS A 218 -25.37 16.87 8.21
N ILE A 219 -25.70 16.21 9.30
CA ILE A 219 -27.09 15.86 9.62
C ILE A 219 -27.78 17.18 9.91
N LYS A 220 -28.76 17.55 9.08
CA LYS A 220 -29.67 18.67 9.33
C LYS A 220 -30.72 18.26 10.34
#